data_AF-A0A6M4IKX3-F1
#
_entry.id   AF-A0A6M4IKX3-F1
#
_cell.length_a   1.000
_cell.length_b   1.000
_cell.length_c   1.000
_cell.angle_alpha   90.00
_cell.angle_beta   90.00
_cell.angle_gamma   90.00
#
_symmetry.space_group_name_H-M   'P 1'
#
loop_
_entity.id
_entity.type
_entity.pdbx_description
1 polymer ?
#
loop_
_entity_poly.entity_id
_entity_poly.type
_entity_poly.pdbx_seq_one_letter_code
_entity_poly.pdbx_strand_id
1 'polypeptide(L)'
;MHSATRLIKTTVFHLLLFPLAVACVPWRRAPPREPPVANRLVLALDGVDYRDVVEARARGLFAGFREPSRLISTFPSISDVSWHDIMGVQPPPGYQRIFYSARQNAVVGELFDAIKPIEYEHRMDFAFGTKFHHLGAYLLSNQVARKEVDVDVKEFLKRGGRPTIYAYNVGPDALQHTRGDLDRYLAHLDRKLAELQRTYRARTGRDLEILILSDHGHNRAISADFLPVVEALEQQGFHTARTLRDPRDVAFSVDGVTTGFGVFANPDSVERVASLLAALDGVAVVTTRESAGRFLVRADSALAEVTTRGRGDSAVYRYRPVRGDPLRYAAVLTRMQHDREVSPDGYATAATWLRYTASEPFPAAPPRIVRGHTAITLNPAPILVSLDDKMRVGLGAVSVANRMRPLGGTHGALSATNSLGVLMANFVDTHDDLTASVRHQFGGFDDLPDKAPHASSLRLATTAMVRADRWSSFSGDAVPAALSALPDTEPVLLLSLSDADRRWAGAAARVLVDVRKKDRGADGGTAVSNSYWALAKWTASADGRAFAMTASRLALSRLAPSSAFVVRVVLDRVADPGVKTRGADSKVVASLVVRTDAHGAVAIY
;
A
#
# COMPACT_ATOMS: atom_id res chain seq x y z
N MET A 1 58.92 -21.40 78.98
CA MET A 1 57.49 -21.53 78.62
C MET A 1 56.96 -20.14 78.28
N HIS A 2 56.11 -20.01 77.25
CA HIS A 2 55.57 -18.76 76.66
C HIS A 2 56.45 -18.10 75.59
N SER A 3 56.18 -18.41 74.31
CA SER A 3 56.18 -17.46 73.17
C SER A 3 56.34 -18.19 71.81
N ALA A 4 55.38 -19.05 71.45
CA ALA A 4 55.39 -19.67 70.10
C ALA A 4 54.00 -19.95 69.50
N THR A 5 52.89 -19.61 70.18
CA THR A 5 51.54 -20.07 69.78
C THR A 5 50.56 -18.96 69.38
N ARG A 6 51.03 -17.72 69.15
CA ARG A 6 50.16 -16.59 68.74
C ARG A 6 50.31 -16.11 67.29
N LEU A 7 51.27 -16.62 66.51
CA LEU A 7 51.52 -16.09 65.15
C LEU A 7 50.92 -16.92 64.01
N ILE A 8 50.29 -18.06 64.28
CA ILE A 8 49.75 -18.96 63.22
C ILE A 8 48.23 -18.81 63.03
N LYS A 9 47.49 -18.21 63.98
CA LYS A 9 46.03 -18.08 63.88
C LYS A 9 45.54 -16.87 63.08
N THR A 10 46.38 -15.86 62.83
CA THR A 10 45.96 -14.63 62.15
C THR A 10 46.18 -14.68 60.63
N THR A 11 47.14 -15.47 60.15
CA THR A 11 47.48 -15.52 58.72
C THR A 11 46.59 -16.49 57.93
N VAL A 12 46.10 -17.58 58.55
CA VAL A 12 45.18 -18.53 57.90
C VAL A 12 43.75 -17.97 57.78
N PHE A 13 43.36 -17.06 58.67
CA PHE A 13 42.03 -16.44 58.63
C PHE A 13 41.88 -15.39 57.51
N HIS A 14 42.99 -14.80 57.02
CA HIS A 14 42.95 -13.83 55.92
C HIS A 14 43.11 -14.46 54.53
N LEU A 15 43.65 -15.68 54.44
CA LEU A 15 43.81 -16.41 53.17
C LEU A 15 42.56 -17.22 52.75
N LEU A 16 41.66 -17.54 53.69
CA LEU A 16 40.39 -18.23 53.40
C LEU A 16 39.20 -17.29 53.17
N LEU A 17 39.30 -16.00 53.52
CA LEU A 17 38.25 -15.00 53.27
C LEU A 17 38.41 -14.22 51.96
N PHE A 18 39.59 -14.27 51.34
CA PHE A 18 39.81 -13.62 50.04
C PHE A 18 39.08 -14.30 48.85
N PRO A 19 38.95 -15.64 48.76
CA PRO A 19 38.18 -16.25 47.68
C PRO A 19 36.65 -16.21 47.90
N LEU A 20 36.15 -15.95 49.12
CA LEU A 20 34.71 -15.76 49.37
C LEU A 20 34.22 -14.32 49.13
N ALA A 21 35.10 -13.32 49.26
CA ALA A 21 34.73 -11.92 48.96
C ALA A 21 34.66 -11.62 47.45
N VAL A 22 35.31 -12.42 46.60
CA VAL A 22 35.25 -12.27 45.13
C VAL A 22 34.03 -12.99 44.53
N ALA A 23 33.49 -14.01 45.20
CA ALA A 23 32.29 -14.75 44.74
C ALA A 23 30.95 -14.02 45.02
N CYS A 24 30.96 -12.96 45.82
CA CYS A 24 29.78 -12.16 46.16
C CYS A 24 29.79 -10.74 45.55
N VAL A 25 30.76 -10.41 44.69
CA VAL A 25 30.63 -9.24 43.83
C VAL A 25 29.60 -9.63 42.77
N PRO A 26 28.38 -9.03 42.75
CA PRO A 26 27.46 -9.29 41.67
C PRO A 26 28.20 -8.95 40.38
N TRP A 27 28.43 -9.96 39.56
CA TRP A 27 28.95 -9.80 38.22
C TRP A 27 27.92 -8.90 37.55
N ARG A 28 28.17 -7.58 37.55
CA ARG A 28 27.38 -6.63 36.80
C ARG A 28 27.61 -7.07 35.36
N ARG A 29 26.73 -7.93 34.85
CA ARG A 29 26.51 -8.04 33.41
C ARG A 29 26.46 -6.60 32.96
N ALA A 30 27.38 -6.21 32.08
CA ALA A 30 27.30 -4.92 31.44
C ALA A 30 25.83 -4.74 31.05
N PRO A 31 25.20 -3.61 31.40
CA PRO A 31 23.81 -3.38 31.02
C PRO A 31 23.69 -3.75 29.54
N PRO A 32 22.66 -4.52 29.14
CA PRO A 32 22.53 -4.95 27.76
C PRO A 32 22.77 -3.73 26.88
N ARG A 33 23.78 -3.80 26.01
CA ARG A 33 24.16 -2.67 25.16
C ARG A 33 22.88 -2.24 24.47
N GLU A 34 22.46 -1.00 24.70
CA GLU A 34 21.33 -0.44 23.97
C GLU A 34 21.60 -0.68 22.48
N PRO A 35 20.64 -1.25 21.75
CA PRO A 35 20.85 -1.52 20.35
C PRO A 35 21.18 -0.20 19.63
N PRO A 36 22.12 -0.21 18.67
CA PRO A 36 22.55 1.01 18.00
C PRO A 36 21.35 1.70 17.35
N VAL A 37 21.30 3.03 17.48
CA VAL A 37 20.29 3.88 16.82
C VAL A 37 20.40 3.69 15.30
N ALA A 38 19.27 3.67 14.62
CA ALA A 38 19.20 3.55 13.16
C ALA A 38 20.07 4.61 12.45
N ASN A 39 20.54 4.27 11.24
CA ASN A 39 21.39 5.15 10.43
C ASN A 39 20.58 5.98 9.42
N ARG A 40 19.36 5.53 9.10
CA ARG A 40 18.51 6.11 8.07
C ARG A 40 17.08 6.32 8.55
N LEU A 41 16.52 7.48 8.21
CA LEU A 41 15.09 7.78 8.28
C LEU A 41 14.52 7.90 6.86
N VAL A 42 13.54 7.07 6.53
CA VAL A 42 12.68 7.25 5.36
C VAL A 42 11.38 7.89 5.83
N LEU A 43 11.11 9.11 5.37
CA LEU A 43 9.96 9.91 5.74
C LEU A 43 9.00 10.01 4.55
N ALA A 44 7.90 9.27 4.63
CA ALA A 44 6.81 9.23 3.66
C ALA A 44 5.76 10.29 4.01
N LEU A 45 5.73 11.38 3.26
CA LEU A 45 4.79 12.49 3.41
C LEU A 45 3.67 12.36 2.39
N ASP A 46 2.45 12.13 2.85
CA ASP A 46 1.28 11.98 1.98
C ASP A 46 0.97 13.29 1.24
N GLY A 47 0.90 13.22 -0.10
CA GLY A 47 0.40 14.28 -0.98
C GLY A 47 1.16 15.61 -1.05
N VAL A 48 2.40 15.71 -0.56
CA VAL A 48 3.23 16.93 -0.68
C VAL A 48 3.72 17.13 -2.12
N ASP A 49 3.31 18.24 -2.72
CA ASP A 49 3.66 18.59 -4.09
C ASP A 49 5.14 18.94 -4.28
N TYR A 50 5.73 18.44 -5.37
CA TYR A 50 7.08 18.80 -5.80
C TYR A 50 7.34 20.31 -5.82
N ARG A 51 6.37 21.08 -6.35
CA ARG A 51 6.50 22.54 -6.55
C ARG A 51 6.56 23.27 -5.21
N ASP A 52 5.83 22.81 -4.21
CA ASP A 52 5.82 23.40 -2.88
C ASP A 52 7.17 23.22 -2.17
N VAL A 53 7.82 22.07 -2.36
CA VAL A 53 9.17 21.83 -1.84
C VAL A 53 10.22 22.66 -2.57
N VAL A 54 10.13 22.78 -3.90
CA VAL A 54 11.02 23.67 -4.68
C VAL A 54 10.88 25.12 -4.21
N GLU A 55 9.66 25.62 -4.02
CA GLU A 55 9.41 26.97 -3.51
C GLU A 55 9.91 27.15 -2.06
N ALA A 56 9.71 26.15 -1.19
CA ALA A 56 10.28 26.15 0.15
C ALA A 56 11.81 26.25 0.13
N ARG A 57 12.48 25.52 -0.77
CA ARG A 57 13.93 25.58 -0.94
C ARG A 57 14.41 26.92 -1.48
N ALA A 58 13.70 27.51 -2.43
CA ALA A 58 13.99 28.85 -2.92
C ALA A 58 13.94 29.91 -1.80
N ARG A 59 13.16 29.67 -0.74
CA ARG A 59 13.10 30.48 0.48
C ARG A 59 14.16 30.13 1.54
N GLY A 60 15.06 29.20 1.26
CA GLY A 60 16.15 28.79 2.14
C GLY A 60 15.84 27.63 3.09
N LEU A 61 14.67 26.99 2.98
CA LEU A 61 14.37 25.77 3.73
C LEU A 61 15.11 24.56 3.09
N PHE A 62 15.32 23.50 3.86
CA PHE A 62 15.98 22.26 3.44
C PHE A 62 17.38 22.47 2.86
N ALA A 63 18.12 23.47 3.35
CA ALA A 63 19.49 23.76 2.89
C ALA A 63 20.47 22.60 3.12
N GLY A 64 20.16 21.68 4.04
CA GLY A 64 20.93 20.46 4.29
C GLY A 64 20.59 19.29 3.36
N PHE A 65 19.69 19.46 2.40
CA PHE A 65 19.27 18.46 1.43
C PHE A 65 19.77 18.78 0.02
N ARG A 66 19.89 17.75 -0.82
CA ARG A 66 20.21 17.88 -2.24
C ARG A 66 18.99 18.32 -3.05
N GLU A 67 19.16 18.55 -4.36
CA GLU A 67 18.07 18.94 -5.25
C GLU A 67 16.90 17.95 -5.22
N PRO A 68 15.64 18.41 -5.00
CA PRO A 68 14.50 17.54 -5.06
C PRO A 68 14.28 17.11 -6.52
N SER A 69 13.90 15.86 -6.68
CA SER A 69 13.43 15.28 -7.93
C SER A 69 11.93 15.02 -7.87
N ARG A 70 11.31 14.82 -9.03
CA ARG A 70 9.89 14.48 -9.15
C ARG A 70 9.70 12.98 -8.94
N LEU A 71 8.84 12.62 -7.99
CA LEU A 71 8.30 11.27 -7.90
C LEU A 71 6.93 11.26 -8.59
N ILE A 72 6.87 10.69 -9.79
CA ILE A 72 5.66 10.72 -10.61
C ILE A 72 4.77 9.54 -10.23
N SER A 73 3.59 9.90 -9.70
CA SER A 73 2.59 9.00 -9.14
C SER A 73 2.03 7.97 -10.12
N THR A 74 1.25 7.04 -9.61
CA THR A 74 0.45 6.10 -10.42
C THR A 74 -0.69 6.82 -11.18
N PHE A 75 -1.56 6.08 -11.89
CA PHE A 75 -2.82 6.61 -12.40
C PHE A 75 -3.97 5.64 -12.08
N PRO A 76 -4.98 6.05 -11.29
CA PRO A 76 -5.14 7.36 -10.63
C PRO A 76 -4.02 7.71 -9.63
N SER A 77 -3.67 8.99 -9.50
CA SER A 77 -2.63 9.52 -8.60
C SER A 77 -3.15 9.65 -7.16
N ILE A 78 -3.35 8.52 -6.49
CA ILE A 78 -3.95 8.44 -5.15
C ILE A 78 -3.09 7.58 -4.22
N SER A 79 -3.17 7.83 -2.91
CA SER A 79 -2.20 7.32 -1.95
C SER A 79 -2.15 5.81 -1.84
N ASP A 80 -3.31 5.15 -1.79
CA ASP A 80 -3.37 3.70 -1.62
C ASP A 80 -2.53 2.98 -2.68
N VAL A 81 -2.81 3.17 -3.96
CA VAL A 81 -2.04 2.49 -5.03
C VAL A 81 -0.61 2.99 -5.15
N SER A 82 -0.35 4.27 -4.86
CA SER A 82 0.97 4.87 -5.04
C SER A 82 1.96 4.41 -3.97
N TRP A 83 1.55 4.39 -2.69
CA TRP A 83 2.38 3.86 -1.61
C TRP A 83 2.63 2.36 -1.74
N HIS A 84 1.66 1.57 -2.21
CA HIS A 84 1.92 0.16 -2.47
C HIS A 84 2.98 -0.03 -3.56
N ASP A 85 2.95 0.80 -4.61
CA ASP A 85 3.90 0.75 -5.72
C ASP A 85 5.31 1.23 -5.29
N ILE A 86 5.39 2.34 -4.56
CA ILE A 86 6.64 2.89 -3.99
C ILE A 86 7.31 1.86 -3.07
N MET A 87 6.56 1.27 -2.15
CA MET A 87 7.09 0.34 -1.16
C MET A 87 7.30 -1.07 -1.70
N GLY A 88 6.95 -1.34 -2.96
CA GLY A 88 7.09 -2.66 -3.57
C GLY A 88 6.25 -3.74 -2.87
N VAL A 89 5.12 -3.35 -2.29
CA VAL A 89 4.22 -4.28 -1.60
C VAL A 89 3.07 -4.70 -2.51
N GLN A 90 2.28 -5.67 -2.07
CA GLN A 90 1.17 -6.20 -2.86
C GLN A 90 0.20 -5.10 -3.35
N PRO A 91 -0.31 -5.15 -4.59
CA PRO A 91 -1.34 -4.22 -5.02
C PRO A 91 -2.57 -4.26 -4.09
N PRO A 92 -3.17 -3.11 -3.74
CA PRO A 92 -4.40 -3.08 -2.96
C PRO A 92 -5.56 -3.72 -3.73
N PRO A 93 -6.64 -4.13 -3.03
CA PRO A 93 -7.81 -4.71 -3.67
C PRO A 93 -8.47 -3.80 -4.72
N GLY A 94 -8.45 -2.49 -4.49
CA GLY A 94 -9.02 -1.46 -5.33
C GLY A 94 -8.10 -0.26 -5.46
N TYR A 95 -8.48 0.72 -6.28
CA TYR A 95 -7.80 2.01 -6.32
C TYR A 95 -7.88 2.74 -4.96
N GLN A 96 -9.01 2.56 -4.27
CA GLN A 96 -9.28 3.08 -2.93
C GLN A 96 -9.86 1.97 -2.04
N ARG A 97 -10.11 2.29 -0.77
CA ARG A 97 -10.61 1.34 0.25
C ARG A 97 -12.04 0.89 -0.02
N ILE A 98 -12.88 1.76 -0.59
CA ILE A 98 -14.13 1.35 -1.26
C ILE A 98 -13.88 1.14 -2.75
N PHE A 99 -14.17 -0.06 -3.25
CA PHE A 99 -13.86 -0.43 -4.62
C PHE A 99 -14.89 -1.41 -5.18
N TYR A 100 -15.03 -1.45 -6.50
CA TYR A 100 -15.80 -2.50 -7.16
C TYR A 100 -14.92 -3.73 -7.41
N SER A 101 -15.40 -4.89 -6.99
CA SER A 101 -14.78 -6.17 -7.30
C SER A 101 -15.48 -6.82 -8.48
N ALA A 102 -14.78 -6.93 -9.61
CA ALA A 102 -15.27 -7.64 -10.79
C ALA A 102 -15.64 -9.08 -10.48
N ARG A 103 -14.89 -9.71 -9.56
CA ARG A 103 -15.15 -11.08 -9.12
C ARG A 103 -16.43 -11.22 -8.29
N GLN A 104 -16.70 -10.26 -7.40
CA GLN A 104 -17.94 -10.28 -6.60
C GLN A 104 -19.14 -9.72 -7.37
N ASN A 105 -18.88 -9.09 -8.51
CA ASN A 105 -19.82 -8.21 -9.18
C ASN A 105 -20.46 -7.23 -8.18
N ALA A 106 -19.65 -6.61 -7.31
CA ALA A 106 -20.15 -5.78 -6.23
C ALA A 106 -19.17 -4.69 -5.79
N VAL A 107 -19.71 -3.55 -5.35
CA VAL A 107 -18.97 -2.55 -4.56
C VAL A 107 -18.72 -3.08 -3.15
N VAL A 108 -17.45 -3.28 -2.83
CA VAL A 108 -16.91 -3.77 -1.57
C VAL A 108 -16.39 -2.60 -0.75
N GLY A 109 -16.69 -2.61 0.54
CA GLY A 109 -16.32 -1.57 1.49
C GLY A 109 -17.55 -0.83 2.02
N GLU A 110 -17.40 -0.31 3.23
CA GLU A 110 -18.35 0.54 3.94
C GLU A 110 -17.73 1.92 4.22
N LEU A 111 -18.55 2.90 4.58
CA LEU A 111 -18.10 4.30 4.81
C LEU A 111 -16.91 4.43 5.79
N PHE A 112 -16.82 3.57 6.80
CA PHE A 112 -15.72 3.59 7.78
C PHE A 112 -14.50 2.79 7.35
N ASP A 113 -14.53 2.11 6.21
CA ASP A 113 -13.36 1.44 5.65
C ASP A 113 -12.36 2.45 5.08
N ALA A 114 -12.82 3.63 4.65
CA ALA A 114 -12.00 4.77 4.23
C ALA A 114 -10.93 5.18 5.26
N ILE A 115 -11.14 4.91 6.54
CA ILE A 115 -10.25 5.32 7.65
C ILE A 115 -9.51 4.15 8.31
N LYS A 116 -9.58 2.94 7.73
CA LYS A 116 -8.87 1.76 8.25
C LYS A 116 -7.46 1.69 7.69
N PRO A 117 -6.43 1.46 8.52
CA PRO A 117 -5.08 1.23 8.03
C PRO A 117 -5.01 0.10 7.01
N ILE A 118 -4.14 0.27 6.02
CA ILE A 118 -3.92 -0.71 4.96
C ILE A 118 -2.49 -1.26 4.98
N GLU A 119 -2.17 -2.16 4.05
CA GLU A 119 -0.99 -3.01 4.13
C GLU A 119 0.32 -2.21 4.27
N TYR A 120 0.53 -1.14 3.49
CA TYR A 120 1.77 -0.36 3.58
C TYR A 120 1.91 0.37 4.93
N GLU A 121 0.83 0.91 5.50
CA GLU A 121 0.87 1.62 6.80
C GLU A 121 1.32 0.68 7.92
N HIS A 122 0.90 -0.60 7.85
CA HIS A 122 1.32 -1.63 8.78
C HIS A 122 2.80 -2.02 8.65
N ARG A 123 3.46 -1.63 7.56
CA ARG A 123 4.90 -1.82 7.35
C ARG A 123 5.72 -0.58 7.69
N MET A 124 5.13 0.45 8.27
CA MET A 124 5.90 1.60 8.76
C MET A 124 6.30 1.36 10.21
N ASP A 125 7.50 1.77 10.60
CA ASP A 125 7.89 1.79 12.01
C ASP A 125 7.06 2.81 12.79
N PHE A 126 6.73 3.93 12.14
CA PHE A 126 5.78 4.94 12.57
C PHE A 126 4.67 5.12 11.53
N ALA A 127 3.48 4.66 11.84
CA ALA A 127 2.24 5.11 11.21
C ALA A 127 1.24 5.35 12.33
N PHE A 128 0.45 6.41 12.24
CA PHE A 128 -0.53 6.72 13.28
C PHE A 128 -1.70 5.73 13.23
N GLY A 129 -1.56 4.63 13.99
CA GLY A 129 -2.44 3.46 13.94
C GLY A 129 -3.82 3.61 14.58
N THR A 130 -4.48 4.78 14.53
CA THR A 130 -5.82 4.94 15.11
C THR A 130 -6.83 5.58 14.16
N LYS A 131 -8.06 5.03 14.15
CA LYS A 131 -9.24 5.58 13.46
C LYS A 131 -9.48 7.07 13.76
N PHE A 132 -9.11 7.50 14.96
CA PHE A 132 -9.23 8.89 15.41
C PHE A 132 -8.17 9.81 14.82
N HIS A 133 -7.04 9.28 14.36
CA HIS A 133 -5.97 10.09 13.76
C HIS A 133 -6.34 10.58 12.37
N HIS A 134 -6.84 9.71 11.48
CA HIS A 134 -7.34 10.14 10.17
C HIS A 134 -8.49 11.14 10.34
N LEU A 135 -9.48 10.85 11.20
CA LEU A 135 -10.56 11.79 11.46
C LEU A 135 -10.06 13.12 12.06
N GLY A 136 -9.13 13.04 13.01
CA GLY A 136 -8.49 14.21 13.63
C GLY A 136 -7.70 15.04 12.62
N ALA A 137 -7.03 14.40 11.66
CA ALA A 137 -6.29 15.08 10.60
C ALA A 137 -7.20 15.97 9.76
N TYR A 138 -8.44 15.56 9.49
CA TYR A 138 -9.40 16.39 8.75
C TYR A 138 -10.11 17.45 9.60
N LEU A 139 -10.11 17.33 10.94
CA LEU A 139 -10.74 18.30 11.85
C LEU A 139 -9.76 19.36 12.39
N LEU A 140 -8.50 18.97 12.62
CA LEU A 140 -7.44 19.75 13.26
C LEU A 140 -6.12 19.63 12.48
N SER A 141 -6.18 19.65 11.15
CA SER A 141 -5.08 19.36 10.22
C SER A 141 -3.74 20.00 10.59
N ASN A 142 -3.72 21.30 10.85
CA ASN A 142 -2.51 22.04 11.26
C ASN A 142 -1.84 21.49 12.52
N GLN A 143 -2.63 21.10 13.52
CA GLN A 143 -2.08 20.58 14.77
C GLN A 143 -1.63 19.14 14.61
N VAL A 144 -2.41 18.33 13.90
CA VAL A 144 -2.10 16.92 13.65
C VAL A 144 -0.82 16.81 12.85
N ALA A 145 -0.73 17.43 11.66
CA ALA A 145 0.44 17.34 10.79
C ALA A 145 1.75 17.73 11.50
N ARG A 146 1.74 18.82 12.28
CA ARG A 146 2.92 19.23 13.06
C ARG A 146 3.27 18.24 14.16
N LYS A 147 2.26 17.71 14.85
CA LYS A 147 2.44 16.71 15.90
C LYS A 147 3.00 15.39 15.36
N GLU A 148 2.65 15.01 14.14
CA GLU A 148 3.23 13.82 13.50
C GLU A 148 4.76 13.96 13.40
N VAL A 149 5.24 15.07 12.83
CA VAL A 149 6.68 15.37 12.72
C VAL A 149 7.37 15.38 14.09
N ASP A 150 6.74 16.01 15.09
CA ASP A 150 7.29 16.07 16.45
C ASP A 150 7.42 14.67 17.08
N VAL A 151 6.45 13.79 16.83
CA VAL A 151 6.48 12.41 17.30
C VAL A 151 7.54 11.60 16.57
N ASP A 152 7.61 11.67 15.24
CA ASP A 152 8.57 10.91 14.44
C ASP A 152 10.02 11.23 14.84
N VAL A 153 10.35 12.51 14.97
CA VAL A 153 11.68 12.97 15.40
C VAL A 153 12.01 12.50 16.83
N LYS A 154 11.04 12.58 17.74
CA LYS A 154 11.23 12.16 19.13
C LYS A 154 11.41 10.65 19.26
N GLU A 155 10.63 9.86 18.51
CA GLU A 155 10.65 8.40 18.61
C GLU A 155 11.79 7.78 17.82
N PHE A 156 12.27 8.41 16.73
CA PHE A 156 13.41 7.93 15.94
C PHE A 156 14.64 7.64 16.83
N LEU A 157 15.03 8.59 17.68
CA LEU A 157 16.21 8.44 18.54
C LEU A 157 16.06 7.36 19.64
N LYS A 158 14.84 6.89 19.89
CA LYS A 158 14.58 5.83 20.87
C LYS A 158 14.60 4.43 20.26
N ARG A 159 14.46 4.34 18.93
CA ARG A 159 14.49 3.06 18.24
C ARG A 159 15.91 2.70 17.80
N GLY A 160 16.28 1.46 18.05
CA GLY A 160 17.55 0.89 17.64
C GLY A 160 17.36 -0.56 17.20
N GLY A 161 18.41 -1.14 16.64
CA GLY A 161 18.42 -2.55 16.22
C GLY A 161 17.99 -2.80 14.78
N ARG A 162 17.77 -1.72 14.02
CA ARG A 162 17.56 -1.74 12.56
C ARG A 162 18.32 -0.62 11.89
N PRO A 163 18.78 -0.81 10.64
CA PRO A 163 19.51 0.21 9.92
C PRO A 163 18.61 1.38 9.47
N THR A 164 17.37 1.10 9.09
CA THR A 164 16.40 2.09 8.59
C THR A 164 15.14 2.11 9.45
N ILE A 165 14.59 3.30 9.66
CA ILE A 165 13.28 3.55 10.24
C ILE A 165 12.38 4.19 9.18
N TYR A 166 11.19 3.63 9.01
CA TYR A 166 10.17 4.12 8.06
C TYR A 166 9.06 4.85 8.81
N ALA A 167 8.83 6.11 8.47
CA ALA A 167 7.80 6.96 9.08
C ALA A 167 6.81 7.45 8.02
N TYR A 168 5.52 7.46 8.36
CA TYR A 168 4.43 7.89 7.49
C TYR A 168 3.59 8.99 8.12
N ASN A 169 3.40 10.08 7.39
CA ASN A 169 2.67 11.28 7.79
C ASN A 169 1.51 11.51 6.84
N VAL A 170 0.27 11.33 7.33
CA VAL A 170 -0.96 11.60 6.57
C VAL A 170 -1.40 13.08 6.68
N GLY A 171 -0.89 13.78 7.69
CA GLY A 171 -1.24 15.16 7.98
C GLY A 171 -1.05 16.15 6.82
N PRO A 172 0.02 16.07 6.00
CA PRO A 172 0.25 17.01 4.90
C PRO A 172 -0.81 16.95 3.80
N ASP A 173 -1.33 15.78 3.45
CA ASP A 173 -2.44 15.64 2.52
C ASP A 173 -3.74 16.25 3.10
N ALA A 174 -4.07 15.88 4.35
CA ALA A 174 -5.22 16.44 5.05
C ALA A 174 -5.15 17.97 5.20
N LEU A 175 -3.96 18.54 5.39
CA LEU A 175 -3.72 19.99 5.37
C LEU A 175 -4.17 20.60 4.04
N GLN A 176 -3.77 20.01 2.92
CA GLN A 176 -4.04 20.56 1.60
C GLN A 176 -5.51 20.44 1.20
N HIS A 177 -6.19 19.35 1.62
CA HIS A 177 -7.63 19.21 1.50
C HIS A 177 -8.43 20.23 2.35
N THR A 178 -7.86 20.70 3.46
CA THR A 178 -8.54 21.60 4.42
C THR A 178 -8.10 23.06 4.34
N ARG A 179 -7.31 23.44 3.32
CA ARG A 179 -6.68 24.78 3.20
C ARG A 179 -5.82 25.16 4.42
N GLY A 180 -5.17 24.17 5.01
CA GLY A 180 -4.18 24.37 6.05
C GLY A 180 -2.90 25.04 5.54
N ASP A 181 -2.05 25.43 6.48
CA ASP A 181 -0.84 26.22 6.23
C ASP A 181 0.34 25.27 5.94
N LEU A 182 0.47 24.86 4.68
CA LEU A 182 1.54 23.96 4.23
C LEU A 182 2.92 24.60 4.37
N ASP A 183 3.05 25.91 4.15
CA ASP A 183 4.32 26.63 4.30
C ASP A 183 4.85 26.55 5.73
N ARG A 184 3.98 26.79 6.71
CA ARG A 184 4.34 26.64 8.12
C ARG A 184 4.63 25.20 8.49
N TYR A 185 3.95 24.23 7.87
CA TYR A 185 4.27 22.81 8.04
C TYR A 185 5.68 22.50 7.50
N LEU A 186 6.02 22.91 6.27
CA LEU A 186 7.34 22.68 5.67
C LEU A 186 8.46 23.37 6.47
N ALA A 187 8.24 24.60 6.92
CA ALA A 187 9.19 25.29 7.80
C ALA A 187 9.36 24.60 9.17
N HIS A 188 8.29 23.99 9.70
CA HIS A 188 8.36 23.20 10.92
C HIS A 188 9.12 21.89 10.69
N LEU A 189 8.84 21.21 9.58
CA LEU A 189 9.52 19.98 9.17
C LEU A 189 11.03 20.21 9.02
N ASP A 190 11.44 21.21 8.22
CA ASP A 190 12.85 21.56 8.00
C ASP A 190 13.61 21.77 9.33
N ARG A 191 13.07 22.64 10.20
CA ARG A 191 13.69 22.90 11.51
C ARG A 191 13.83 21.63 12.35
N LYS A 192 12.82 20.75 12.34
CA LYS A 192 12.82 19.53 13.14
C LYS A 192 13.76 18.47 12.60
N LEU A 193 13.90 18.34 11.28
CA LEU A 193 14.91 17.47 10.67
C LEU A 193 16.33 18.00 10.93
N ALA A 194 16.57 19.30 10.84
CA ALA A 194 17.87 19.90 11.17
C ALA A 194 18.24 19.73 12.67
N GLU A 195 17.26 19.84 13.57
CA GLU A 195 17.43 19.51 15.00
C GLU A 195 17.77 18.03 15.20
N LEU A 196 17.07 17.12 14.51
CA LEU A 196 17.31 15.69 14.56
C LEU A 196 18.73 15.34 14.09
N GLN A 197 19.17 15.86 12.94
CA GLN A 197 20.52 15.62 12.41
C GLN A 197 21.61 16.08 13.39
N ARG A 198 21.48 17.27 13.96
CA ARG A 198 22.43 17.79 14.97
C ARG A 198 22.48 16.89 16.20
N THR A 199 21.32 16.50 16.72
CA THR A 199 21.22 15.62 17.89
C THR A 199 21.81 14.23 17.61
N TYR A 200 21.52 13.68 16.43
CA TYR A 200 22.05 12.39 16.00
C TYR A 200 23.58 12.41 15.89
N ARG A 201 24.14 13.45 15.27
CA ARG A 201 25.59 13.63 15.15
C ARG A 201 26.27 13.80 16.50
N ALA A 202 25.67 14.56 17.41
CA ALA A 202 26.18 14.71 18.77
C ALA A 202 26.18 13.38 19.55
N ARG A 203 25.17 12.52 19.34
CA ARG A 203 25.04 11.23 20.04
C ARG A 203 25.91 10.12 19.44
N THR A 204 26.06 10.09 18.11
CA THR A 204 26.64 8.94 17.41
C THR A 204 27.97 9.24 16.71
N GLY A 205 28.35 10.51 16.57
CA GLY A 205 29.50 10.94 15.79
C GLY A 205 29.34 10.78 14.27
N ARG A 206 28.16 10.39 13.79
CA ARG A 206 27.85 10.13 12.38
C ARG A 206 26.76 11.06 11.88
N ASP A 207 26.69 11.28 10.58
CA ASP A 207 25.57 11.99 9.96
C ASP A 207 24.38 11.05 9.77
N LEU A 208 23.17 11.56 9.99
CA LEU A 208 21.92 10.84 9.78
C LEU A 208 21.53 10.91 8.30
N GLU A 209 21.28 9.77 7.67
CA GLU A 209 20.70 9.71 6.33
C GLU A 209 19.19 9.94 6.41
N ILE A 210 18.68 10.91 5.66
CA ILE A 210 17.24 11.22 5.57
C ILE A 210 16.82 11.19 4.12
N LEU A 211 15.81 10.37 3.82
CA LEU A 211 15.09 10.33 2.56
C LEU A 211 13.66 10.83 2.80
N ILE A 212 13.22 11.80 2.01
CA ILE A 212 11.85 12.33 1.99
C ILE A 212 11.19 11.89 0.69
N LEU A 213 10.01 11.29 0.82
CA LEU A 213 9.17 10.82 -0.28
C LEU A 213 7.80 11.48 -0.18
N SER A 214 7.21 11.82 -1.31
CA SER A 214 5.78 12.01 -1.42
C SER A 214 5.25 11.32 -2.67
N ASP A 215 4.08 10.73 -2.55
CA ASP A 215 3.49 9.78 -3.47
C ASP A 215 2.69 10.42 -4.60
N HIS A 216 2.19 11.64 -4.41
CA HIS A 216 1.50 12.40 -5.45
C HIS A 216 1.57 13.92 -5.20
N GLY A 217 1.14 14.69 -6.21
CA GLY A 217 0.96 16.13 -6.10
C GLY A 217 -0.44 16.49 -5.62
N HIS A 218 -0.77 17.77 -5.63
CA HIS A 218 -2.08 18.25 -5.20
C HIS A 218 -2.50 19.56 -5.89
N ASN A 219 -3.77 19.69 -6.30
CA ASN A 219 -4.25 20.90 -6.98
C ASN A 219 -4.68 22.03 -6.01
N ARG A 220 -4.06 22.14 -4.82
CA ARG A 220 -4.51 23.05 -3.74
C ARG A 220 -4.55 24.53 -4.13
N ALA A 221 -3.76 24.93 -5.11
CA ALA A 221 -3.70 26.30 -5.62
C ALA A 221 -4.89 26.66 -6.54
N ILE A 222 -5.73 25.68 -6.89
CA ILE A 222 -6.82 25.81 -7.86
C ILE A 222 -8.14 25.54 -7.14
N SER A 223 -9.11 26.44 -7.32
CA SER A 223 -10.49 26.15 -6.89
C SER A 223 -11.12 25.17 -7.86
N ALA A 224 -11.59 24.03 -7.36
CA ALA A 224 -12.21 22.98 -8.17
C ALA A 224 -13.71 22.88 -7.92
N ASP A 225 -14.48 22.79 -9.01
CA ASP A 225 -15.93 22.60 -9.00
C ASP A 225 -16.31 21.13 -9.07
N PHE A 226 -17.48 20.78 -8.53
CA PHE A 226 -17.99 19.42 -8.61
C PHE A 226 -18.54 19.14 -10.00
N LEU A 227 -17.95 18.17 -10.70
CA LEU A 227 -18.47 17.67 -11.97
C LEU A 227 -19.64 16.70 -11.71
N PRO A 228 -20.85 16.94 -12.25
CA PRO A 228 -22.04 16.11 -12.02
C PRO A 228 -22.01 14.85 -12.92
N VAL A 229 -21.00 14.00 -12.71
CA VAL A 229 -20.73 12.82 -13.56
C VAL A 229 -21.91 11.84 -13.54
N VAL A 230 -22.55 11.65 -12.38
CA VAL A 230 -23.67 10.73 -12.23
C VAL A 230 -24.87 11.23 -13.02
N GLU A 231 -25.23 12.49 -12.83
CA GLU A 231 -26.36 13.12 -13.50
C GLU A 231 -26.16 13.11 -15.03
N ALA A 232 -24.94 13.35 -15.49
CA ALA A 232 -24.60 13.30 -16.92
C ALA A 232 -24.78 11.90 -17.53
N LEU A 233 -24.43 10.83 -16.79
CA LEU A 233 -24.65 9.46 -17.23
C LEU A 233 -26.13 9.06 -17.17
N GLU A 234 -26.86 9.51 -16.15
CA GLU A 234 -28.30 9.28 -15.99
C GLU A 234 -29.12 9.92 -17.12
N GLN A 235 -28.74 11.11 -17.56
CA GLN A 235 -29.35 11.75 -18.74
C GLN A 235 -29.20 10.93 -20.03
N GLN A 236 -28.23 9.99 -20.07
CA GLN A 236 -27.99 9.08 -21.19
C GLN A 236 -28.57 7.68 -20.95
N GLY A 237 -29.32 7.52 -19.87
CA GLY A 237 -30.01 6.29 -19.49
C GLY A 237 -29.14 5.27 -18.77
N PHE A 238 -27.94 5.62 -18.30
CA PHE A 238 -27.16 4.80 -17.38
C PHE A 238 -27.63 5.01 -15.94
N HIS A 239 -27.39 4.05 -15.07
CA HIS A 239 -27.75 4.20 -13.65
C HIS A 239 -26.66 3.66 -12.75
N THR A 240 -26.42 4.36 -11.65
CA THR A 240 -25.40 3.93 -10.69
C THR A 240 -25.88 2.72 -9.91
N ALA A 241 -25.03 1.71 -9.79
CA ALA A 241 -25.39 0.47 -9.13
C ALA A 241 -24.24 -0.09 -8.29
N ARG A 242 -24.59 -0.79 -7.22
CA ARG A 242 -23.60 -1.54 -6.43
C ARG A 242 -23.21 -2.85 -7.10
N THR A 243 -23.98 -3.34 -8.07
CA THR A 243 -23.74 -4.58 -8.83
C THR A 243 -24.12 -4.35 -10.28
N LEU A 244 -23.39 -4.92 -11.24
CA LEU A 244 -23.64 -4.77 -12.68
C LEU A 244 -24.46 -5.98 -13.18
N ARG A 245 -25.75 -5.78 -13.42
CA ARG A 245 -26.72 -6.80 -13.89
C ARG A 245 -27.38 -6.41 -15.20
N ASP A 246 -27.61 -5.12 -15.39
CA ASP A 246 -28.16 -4.50 -16.58
C ASP A 246 -27.03 -3.84 -17.40
N PRO A 247 -27.04 -3.90 -18.74
CA PRO A 247 -26.05 -3.21 -19.58
C PRO A 247 -25.86 -1.73 -19.25
N ARG A 248 -26.86 -1.07 -18.67
CA ARG A 248 -26.84 0.35 -18.27
C ARG A 248 -26.38 0.59 -16.84
N ASP A 249 -26.08 -0.45 -16.07
CA ASP A 249 -25.44 -0.31 -14.77
C ASP A 249 -24.01 0.23 -14.91
N VAL A 250 -23.66 1.21 -14.07
CA VAL A 250 -22.30 1.67 -13.85
C VAL A 250 -21.96 1.68 -12.36
N ALA A 251 -20.73 1.32 -12.02
CA ALA A 251 -20.21 1.39 -10.66
C ALA A 251 -18.93 2.21 -10.62
N PHE A 252 -18.68 2.89 -9.51
CA PHE A 252 -17.51 3.75 -9.33
C PHE A 252 -16.62 3.22 -8.22
N SER A 253 -15.31 3.43 -8.36
CA SER A 253 -14.34 3.27 -7.28
C SER A 253 -13.95 4.65 -6.77
N VAL A 254 -14.85 5.29 -6.01
CA VAL A 254 -14.65 6.60 -5.40
C VAL A 254 -15.10 6.56 -3.93
N ASP A 255 -14.16 6.73 -3.02
CA ASP A 255 -14.34 6.76 -1.56
C ASP A 255 -14.22 8.20 -0.98
N GLY A 256 -13.82 9.15 -1.82
CA GLY A 256 -13.55 10.54 -1.41
C GLY A 256 -13.80 11.55 -2.51
N VAL A 257 -13.25 12.75 -2.33
CA VAL A 257 -13.26 13.81 -3.35
C VAL A 257 -11.95 13.74 -4.11
N THR A 258 -12.00 13.46 -5.41
CA THR A 258 -10.82 13.16 -6.24
C THR A 258 -10.92 13.83 -7.62
N THR A 259 -9.79 13.97 -8.30
CA THR A 259 -9.69 14.39 -9.70
C THR A 259 -9.43 13.23 -10.66
N GLY A 260 -9.28 12.00 -10.16
CA GLY A 260 -9.18 10.82 -11.00
C GLY A 260 -9.75 9.58 -10.33
N PHE A 261 -10.44 8.75 -11.12
CA PHE A 261 -11.23 7.64 -10.60
C PHE A 261 -11.45 6.53 -11.64
N GLY A 262 -11.83 5.35 -11.15
CA GLY A 262 -12.20 4.21 -11.99
C GLY A 262 -13.72 4.07 -12.14
N VAL A 263 -14.16 3.72 -13.35
CA VAL A 263 -15.55 3.39 -13.68
C VAL A 263 -15.63 1.96 -14.20
N PHE A 264 -16.60 1.21 -13.67
CA PHE A 264 -16.92 -0.15 -14.04
C PHE A 264 -18.27 -0.16 -14.74
N ALA A 265 -18.34 -0.86 -15.87
CA ALA A 265 -19.54 -1.04 -16.66
C ALA A 265 -19.52 -2.45 -17.24
N ASN A 266 -20.65 -2.90 -17.77
CA ASN A 266 -20.67 -4.12 -18.58
C ASN A 266 -19.73 -3.99 -19.78
N PRO A 267 -19.06 -5.07 -20.22
CA PRO A 267 -18.10 -5.03 -21.33
C PRO A 267 -18.64 -4.34 -22.58
N ASP A 268 -19.90 -4.63 -22.94
CA ASP A 268 -20.57 -4.07 -24.12
C ASP A 268 -20.89 -2.57 -23.99
N SER A 269 -20.83 -2.02 -22.78
CA SER A 269 -21.12 -0.61 -22.48
C SER A 269 -19.87 0.23 -22.24
N VAL A 270 -18.67 -0.39 -22.17
CA VAL A 270 -17.42 0.32 -21.85
C VAL A 270 -17.14 1.44 -22.84
N GLU A 271 -17.27 1.17 -24.14
CA GLU A 271 -17.02 2.17 -25.19
C GLU A 271 -17.99 3.34 -25.06
N ARG A 272 -19.29 3.06 -24.94
CA ARG A 272 -20.32 4.09 -24.83
C ARG A 272 -20.14 4.96 -23.58
N VAL A 273 -19.88 4.36 -22.42
CA VAL A 273 -19.64 5.10 -21.17
C VAL A 273 -18.37 5.95 -21.27
N ALA A 274 -17.28 5.41 -21.81
CA ALA A 274 -16.03 6.15 -21.97
C ALA A 274 -16.17 7.33 -22.94
N SER A 275 -16.90 7.15 -24.05
CA SER A 275 -17.17 8.22 -25.02
C SER A 275 -18.03 9.32 -24.42
N LEU A 276 -19.05 8.98 -23.62
CA LEU A 276 -19.86 9.97 -22.89
C LEU A 276 -19.03 10.76 -21.89
N LEU A 277 -18.21 10.08 -21.09
CA LEU A 277 -17.34 10.74 -20.11
C LEU A 277 -16.31 11.65 -20.77
N ALA A 278 -15.71 11.22 -21.89
CA ALA A 278 -14.71 12.02 -22.60
C ALA A 278 -15.28 13.31 -23.21
N ALA A 279 -16.59 13.36 -23.48
CA ALA A 279 -17.29 14.51 -24.03
C ALA A 279 -17.78 15.51 -22.95
N LEU A 280 -17.66 15.18 -21.66
CA LEU A 280 -18.05 16.09 -20.58
C LEU A 280 -17.03 17.22 -20.44
N ASP A 281 -17.53 18.46 -20.45
CA ASP A 281 -16.70 19.61 -20.09
C ASP A 281 -16.17 19.43 -18.66
N GLY A 282 -14.87 19.61 -18.48
CA GLY A 282 -14.18 19.33 -17.22
C GLY A 282 -13.55 17.93 -17.10
N VAL A 283 -13.74 17.04 -18.06
CA VAL A 283 -12.96 15.79 -18.18
C VAL A 283 -11.75 16.04 -19.08
N ALA A 284 -10.55 15.87 -18.53
CA ALA A 284 -9.32 16.09 -19.29
C ALA A 284 -9.00 14.90 -20.20
N VAL A 285 -9.04 13.68 -19.66
CA VAL A 285 -8.73 12.44 -20.39
C VAL A 285 -9.52 11.26 -19.82
N VAL A 286 -10.02 10.39 -20.70
CA VAL A 286 -10.56 9.07 -20.36
C VAL A 286 -9.71 7.99 -21.01
N THR A 287 -9.33 6.96 -20.27
CA THR A 287 -8.62 5.80 -20.81
C THR A 287 -9.41 4.52 -20.66
N THR A 288 -9.33 3.65 -21.68
CA THR A 288 -9.95 2.33 -21.66
C THR A 288 -8.97 1.24 -22.02
N ARG A 289 -9.20 0.04 -21.49
CA ARG A 289 -8.47 -1.17 -21.89
C ARG A 289 -9.27 -1.94 -22.93
N GLU A 290 -8.72 -2.03 -24.15
CA GLU A 290 -9.32 -2.81 -25.25
C GLU A 290 -8.86 -4.27 -25.23
N SER A 291 -7.60 -4.50 -24.87
CA SER A 291 -7.02 -5.85 -24.78
C SER A 291 -5.88 -5.89 -23.76
N ALA A 292 -5.14 -7.00 -23.68
CA ALA A 292 -4.00 -7.11 -22.78
C ALA A 292 -2.86 -6.11 -23.07
N GLY A 293 -2.69 -5.70 -24.33
CA GLY A 293 -1.57 -4.85 -24.76
C GLY A 293 -1.97 -3.55 -25.45
N ARG A 294 -3.27 -3.22 -25.53
CA ARG A 294 -3.79 -2.04 -26.23
C ARG A 294 -4.80 -1.30 -25.36
N PHE A 295 -4.59 0.00 -25.26
CA PHE A 295 -5.38 0.94 -24.47
C PHE A 295 -5.72 2.15 -25.34
N LEU A 296 -6.87 2.75 -25.10
CA LEU A 296 -7.32 3.95 -25.80
C LEU A 296 -7.29 5.13 -24.85
N VAL A 297 -6.99 6.30 -25.39
CA VAL A 297 -6.93 7.59 -24.68
C VAL A 297 -7.83 8.56 -25.43
N ARG A 298 -8.82 9.13 -24.74
CA ARG A 298 -9.83 10.03 -25.30
C ARG A 298 -9.82 11.35 -24.56
N ALA A 299 -10.00 12.45 -25.28
CA ALA A 299 -10.26 13.77 -24.73
C ALA A 299 -11.14 14.53 -25.73
N ASP A 300 -12.39 14.82 -25.37
CA ASP A 300 -13.40 15.30 -26.32
C ASP A 300 -13.45 14.40 -27.58
N SER A 301 -13.18 14.96 -28.75
CA SER A 301 -13.13 14.27 -30.04
C SER A 301 -11.76 13.66 -30.33
N ALA A 302 -10.72 13.99 -29.55
CA ALA A 302 -9.39 13.45 -29.75
C ALA A 302 -9.30 11.99 -29.27
N LEU A 303 -8.53 11.18 -30.01
CA LEU A 303 -8.32 9.77 -29.79
C LEU A 303 -6.86 9.42 -30.06
N ALA A 304 -6.25 8.67 -29.15
CA ALA A 304 -4.96 8.06 -29.32
C ALA A 304 -4.93 6.63 -28.76
N GLU A 305 -3.89 5.90 -29.15
CA GLU A 305 -3.63 4.56 -28.68
C GLU A 305 -2.36 4.52 -27.84
N VAL A 306 -2.41 3.79 -26.73
CA VAL A 306 -1.23 3.31 -26.01
C VAL A 306 -1.13 1.81 -26.23
N THR A 307 0.03 1.36 -26.69
CA THR A 307 0.34 -0.07 -26.83
C THR A 307 1.57 -0.44 -26.04
N THR A 308 1.58 -1.63 -25.45
CA THR A 308 2.72 -2.14 -24.68
C THR A 308 3.16 -3.52 -25.16
N ARG A 309 4.45 -3.79 -25.02
CA ARG A 309 5.10 -5.10 -25.23
C ARG A 309 5.98 -5.38 -24.02
N GLY A 310 6.18 -6.66 -23.68
CA GLY A 310 6.96 -7.07 -22.50
C GLY A 310 6.16 -7.03 -21.20
N ARG A 311 6.84 -7.31 -20.08
CA ARG A 311 6.27 -7.30 -18.72
C ARG A 311 7.28 -6.76 -17.71
N GLY A 312 6.78 -6.16 -16.63
CA GLY A 312 7.63 -5.59 -15.58
C GLY A 312 8.62 -4.57 -16.15
N ASP A 313 9.88 -4.66 -15.74
CA ASP A 313 10.92 -3.71 -16.11
C ASP A 313 11.34 -3.79 -17.59
N SER A 314 11.01 -4.90 -18.26
CA SER A 314 11.23 -5.06 -19.71
C SER A 314 10.12 -4.43 -20.57
N ALA A 315 9.08 -3.87 -19.95
CA ALA A 315 7.96 -3.31 -20.68
C ALA A 315 8.36 -2.06 -21.46
N VAL A 316 7.97 -2.03 -22.72
CA VAL A 316 8.11 -0.87 -23.61
C VAL A 316 6.73 -0.39 -24.04
N TYR A 317 6.62 0.90 -24.29
CA TYR A 317 5.35 1.59 -24.52
C TYR A 317 5.44 2.45 -25.76
N ARG A 318 4.33 2.50 -26.49
CA ARG A 318 4.16 3.36 -27.66
C ARG A 318 2.86 4.15 -27.50
N TYR A 319 2.96 5.45 -27.75
CA TYR A 319 1.82 6.34 -27.89
C TYR A 319 1.64 6.73 -29.35
N ARG A 320 0.42 6.60 -29.88
CA ARG A 320 0.09 6.92 -31.27
C ARG A 320 -1.21 7.73 -31.33
N PRO A 321 -1.14 9.03 -31.64
CA PRO A 321 -2.32 9.82 -31.99
C PRO A 321 -3.06 9.19 -33.19
N VAL A 322 -4.38 9.05 -33.08
CA VAL A 322 -5.25 8.54 -34.17
C VAL A 322 -6.03 9.70 -34.78
N ARG A 323 -6.64 10.53 -33.94
CA ARG A 323 -7.31 11.78 -34.32
C ARG A 323 -7.07 12.81 -33.23
N GLY A 324 -6.48 13.97 -33.54
CA GLY A 324 -6.03 14.90 -32.50
C GLY A 324 -4.95 14.28 -31.59
N ASP A 325 -4.61 14.95 -30.50
CA ASP A 325 -3.55 14.53 -29.58
C ASP A 325 -4.00 14.75 -28.12
N PRO A 326 -4.72 13.78 -27.51
CA PRO A 326 -5.28 13.94 -26.17
C PRO A 326 -4.23 14.14 -25.07
N LEU A 327 -2.98 13.71 -25.29
CA LEU A 327 -1.89 13.89 -24.31
C LEU A 327 -0.98 15.08 -24.63
N ARG A 328 -1.18 15.74 -25.77
CA ARG A 328 -0.37 16.89 -26.25
C ARG A 328 1.11 16.54 -26.41
N TYR A 329 1.39 15.33 -26.88
CA TYR A 329 2.74 14.78 -27.03
C TYR A 329 3.36 14.96 -28.43
N ALA A 330 2.73 15.65 -29.39
CA ALA A 330 3.28 15.81 -30.74
C ALA A 330 4.74 16.34 -30.75
N ALA A 331 5.03 17.36 -29.95
CA ALA A 331 6.38 17.91 -29.82
C ALA A 331 7.35 16.94 -29.11
N VAL A 332 6.86 16.21 -28.10
CA VAL A 332 7.61 15.18 -27.37
C VAL A 332 8.04 14.07 -28.32
N LEU A 333 7.10 13.54 -29.11
CA LEU A 333 7.35 12.47 -30.08
C LEU A 333 8.39 12.89 -31.12
N THR A 334 8.28 14.12 -31.63
CA THR A 334 9.24 14.69 -32.59
C THR A 334 10.65 14.73 -31.99
N ARG A 335 10.79 15.17 -30.73
CA ARG A 335 12.07 15.18 -30.02
C ARG A 335 12.61 13.77 -29.79
N MET A 336 11.79 12.84 -29.30
CA MET A 336 12.23 11.45 -29.06
C MET A 336 12.71 10.77 -30.35
N GLN A 337 12.06 11.05 -31.49
CA GLN A 337 12.47 10.54 -32.80
C GLN A 337 13.79 11.15 -33.26
N HIS A 338 13.94 12.47 -33.15
CA HIS A 338 15.18 13.17 -33.47
C HIS A 338 16.37 12.61 -32.68
N ASP A 339 16.16 12.38 -31.38
CA ASP A 339 17.19 11.89 -30.46
C ASP A 339 17.41 10.37 -30.54
N ARG A 340 16.62 9.65 -31.37
CA ARG A 340 16.67 8.18 -31.57
C ARG A 340 16.39 7.38 -30.30
N GLU A 341 15.54 7.92 -29.43
CA GLU A 341 15.14 7.32 -28.14
C GLU A 341 13.83 6.50 -28.25
N VAL A 342 13.20 6.52 -29.43
CA VAL A 342 12.12 5.60 -29.81
C VAL A 342 12.61 4.63 -30.87
N SER A 343 12.15 3.37 -30.79
CA SER A 343 12.38 2.40 -31.84
C SER A 343 11.69 2.79 -33.15
N PRO A 344 12.05 2.20 -34.30
CA PRO A 344 11.37 2.45 -35.58
C PRO A 344 9.85 2.21 -35.52
N ASP A 345 9.42 1.28 -34.66
CA ASP A 345 8.00 0.96 -34.43
C ASP A 345 7.29 1.94 -33.49
N GLY A 346 8.01 2.90 -32.91
CA GLY A 346 7.52 3.93 -31.98
C GLY A 346 7.53 3.53 -30.50
N TYR A 347 8.26 2.49 -30.10
CA TYR A 347 8.31 2.03 -28.70
C TYR A 347 9.49 2.66 -27.94
N ALA A 348 9.25 3.01 -26.68
CA ALA A 348 10.27 3.50 -25.75
C ALA A 348 10.05 2.93 -24.33
N THR A 349 11.11 2.91 -23.53
CA THR A 349 11.06 2.43 -22.13
C THR A 349 10.31 3.41 -21.23
N ALA A 350 9.88 2.96 -20.05
CA ALA A 350 9.26 3.85 -19.05
C ALA A 350 10.18 5.02 -18.67
N ALA A 351 11.48 4.76 -18.45
CA ALA A 351 12.48 5.78 -18.15
C ALA A 351 12.62 6.83 -19.27
N THR A 352 12.50 6.41 -20.53
CA THR A 352 12.52 7.33 -21.68
C THR A 352 11.28 8.21 -21.68
N TRP A 353 10.09 7.63 -21.50
CA TRP A 353 8.85 8.40 -21.40
C TRP A 353 8.94 9.42 -20.27
N LEU A 354 9.40 9.00 -19.10
CA LEU A 354 9.62 9.87 -17.95
C LEU A 354 10.54 11.05 -18.30
N ARG A 355 11.75 10.78 -18.80
CA ARG A 355 12.73 11.82 -19.15
C ARG A 355 12.18 12.86 -20.13
N TYR A 356 11.42 12.43 -21.13
CA TYR A 356 10.90 13.33 -22.17
C TYR A 356 9.61 14.06 -21.78
N THR A 357 8.87 13.56 -20.79
CA THR A 357 7.53 14.05 -20.44
C THR A 357 7.36 14.53 -19.00
N ALA A 358 8.39 14.46 -18.14
CA ALA A 358 8.27 14.84 -16.73
C ALA A 358 7.80 16.29 -16.50
N SER A 359 8.02 17.18 -17.48
CA SER A 359 7.56 18.58 -17.47
C SER A 359 6.30 18.85 -18.32
N GLU A 360 5.73 17.82 -18.92
CA GLU A 360 4.55 17.92 -19.79
C GLU A 360 3.26 17.88 -18.96
N PRO A 361 2.11 18.34 -19.51
CA PRO A 361 0.83 18.37 -18.78
C PRO A 361 0.40 17.02 -18.20
N PHE A 362 0.75 15.92 -18.87
CA PHE A 362 0.52 14.55 -18.41
C PHE A 362 1.86 13.83 -18.33
N PRO A 363 2.55 13.80 -17.19
CA PRO A 363 3.88 13.21 -17.15
C PRO A 363 3.83 11.68 -17.18
N ALA A 364 4.72 11.08 -17.97
CA ALA A 364 4.89 9.64 -18.15
C ALA A 364 3.57 8.88 -18.35
N ALA A 365 2.63 9.46 -19.10
CA ALA A 365 1.27 8.94 -19.19
C ALA A 365 1.20 7.51 -19.77
N PRO A 366 1.94 7.11 -20.83
CA PRO A 366 1.84 5.77 -21.39
C PRO A 366 2.10 4.64 -20.37
N PRO A 367 3.22 4.60 -19.62
CA PRO A 367 3.41 3.59 -18.59
C PRO A 367 2.38 3.65 -17.47
N ARG A 368 1.96 4.86 -17.04
CA ARG A 368 0.96 5.05 -15.98
C ARG A 368 -0.42 4.53 -16.37
N ILE A 369 -0.87 4.77 -17.60
CA ILE A 369 -2.15 4.28 -18.14
C ILE A 369 -2.17 2.76 -18.17
N VAL A 370 -1.12 2.14 -18.72
CA VAL A 370 -1.01 0.68 -18.79
C VAL A 370 -1.06 0.09 -17.37
N ARG A 371 -0.22 0.59 -16.46
CA ARG A 371 -0.15 0.09 -15.09
C ARG A 371 -1.46 0.31 -14.32
N GLY A 372 -2.14 1.43 -14.52
CA GLY A 372 -3.46 1.70 -13.98
C GLY A 372 -4.44 0.57 -14.26
N HIS A 373 -4.52 0.15 -15.52
CA HIS A 373 -5.44 -0.90 -15.96
C HIS A 373 -4.95 -2.35 -15.72
N THR A 374 -3.74 -2.58 -15.20
CA THR A 374 -3.16 -3.94 -15.14
C THR A 374 -2.45 -4.33 -13.86
N ALA A 375 -1.86 -3.40 -13.12
CA ALA A 375 -0.82 -3.72 -12.15
C ALA A 375 -1.02 -3.10 -10.77
N ILE A 376 -1.54 -1.87 -10.69
CA ILE A 376 -1.54 -1.12 -9.42
C ILE A 376 -2.67 -1.51 -8.47
N THR A 377 -3.61 -2.34 -8.90
CA THR A 377 -4.73 -2.85 -8.09
C THR A 377 -5.12 -4.27 -8.52
N LEU A 378 -5.74 -5.03 -7.62
CA LEU A 378 -6.28 -6.36 -7.92
C LEU A 378 -7.58 -6.31 -8.74
N ASN A 379 -8.33 -5.21 -8.67
CA ASN A 379 -9.57 -5.01 -9.44
C ASN A 379 -9.45 -3.74 -10.30
N PRO A 380 -8.68 -3.78 -11.40
CA PRO A 380 -8.52 -2.63 -12.28
C PRO A 380 -9.82 -2.32 -13.02
N ALA A 381 -10.19 -1.04 -13.04
CA ALA A 381 -11.35 -0.57 -13.80
C ALA A 381 -11.12 -0.67 -15.31
N PRO A 382 -12.15 -1.02 -16.11
CA PRO A 382 -12.07 -0.97 -17.57
C PRO A 382 -11.96 0.46 -18.09
N ILE A 383 -12.42 1.46 -17.32
CA ILE A 383 -12.38 2.88 -17.64
C ILE A 383 -11.69 3.62 -16.50
N LEU A 384 -10.68 4.43 -16.81
CA LEU A 384 -10.08 5.39 -15.89
C LEU A 384 -10.33 6.81 -16.40
N VAL A 385 -10.66 7.71 -15.48
CA VAL A 385 -11.01 9.10 -15.79
C VAL A 385 -10.01 10.02 -15.09
N SER A 386 -9.50 10.99 -15.82
CA SER A 386 -8.75 12.13 -15.32
C SER A 386 -9.56 13.40 -15.58
N LEU A 387 -9.90 14.12 -14.54
CA LEU A 387 -10.55 15.41 -14.62
C LEU A 387 -9.54 16.52 -14.90
N ASP A 388 -10.03 17.66 -15.37
CA ASP A 388 -9.28 18.92 -15.36
C ASP A 388 -8.97 19.32 -13.90
N ASP A 389 -7.88 20.05 -13.70
CA ASP A 389 -7.45 20.49 -12.36
C ASP A 389 -8.49 21.41 -11.68
N LYS A 390 -9.40 22.02 -12.45
CA LYS A 390 -10.52 22.84 -11.97
C LYS A 390 -11.76 22.03 -11.64
N MET A 391 -11.71 20.70 -11.74
CA MET A 391 -12.86 19.83 -11.53
C MET A 391 -12.53 18.75 -10.51
N ARG A 392 -13.57 18.29 -9.82
CA ARG A 392 -13.49 17.17 -8.89
C ARG A 392 -14.78 16.36 -8.92
N VAL A 393 -14.67 15.08 -8.60
CA VAL A 393 -15.83 14.23 -8.33
C VAL A 393 -15.85 13.90 -6.84
N GLY A 394 -17.05 13.75 -6.29
CA GLY A 394 -17.24 13.14 -4.98
C GLY A 394 -18.56 12.39 -5.01
N LEU A 395 -18.54 11.11 -4.64
CA LEU A 395 -19.72 10.27 -4.63
C LEU A 395 -20.11 9.93 -3.17
N GLY A 396 -21.42 9.77 -2.92
CA GLY A 396 -21.94 9.34 -1.63
C GLY A 396 -21.91 10.39 -0.51
N ALA A 397 -22.09 9.92 0.73
CA ALA A 397 -22.29 10.75 1.93
C ALA A 397 -21.08 11.66 2.25
N VAL A 398 -19.86 11.24 1.92
CA VAL A 398 -18.65 12.08 2.09
C VAL A 398 -18.72 13.31 1.20
N SER A 399 -19.25 13.20 -0.03
CA SER A 399 -19.46 14.36 -0.90
C SER A 399 -20.47 15.35 -0.32
N VAL A 400 -21.53 14.86 0.32
CA VAL A 400 -22.57 15.70 0.94
C VAL A 400 -21.98 16.44 2.15
N ALA A 401 -21.23 15.75 3.00
CA ALA A 401 -20.53 16.37 4.13
C ALA A 401 -19.51 17.43 3.67
N ASN A 402 -18.78 17.15 2.59
CA ASN A 402 -17.76 18.04 2.07
C ASN A 402 -18.33 19.23 1.26
N ARG A 403 -19.54 19.14 0.70
CA ARG A 403 -20.24 20.30 0.10
C ARG A 403 -20.59 21.38 1.14
N MET A 404 -20.61 21.03 2.43
CA MET A 404 -20.95 21.94 3.53
C MET A 404 -19.73 22.71 4.09
N ARG A 405 -18.51 22.45 3.59
CA ARG A 405 -17.31 23.22 3.95
C ARG A 405 -16.51 23.57 2.71
N PRO A 406 -15.84 24.73 2.68
CA PRO A 406 -15.04 25.10 1.53
C PRO A 406 -13.78 24.22 1.55
N LEU A 407 -13.79 23.15 0.75
CA LEU A 407 -12.65 22.26 0.50
C LEU A 407 -11.50 23.04 -0.17
N GLY A 408 -10.27 22.70 0.18
CA GLY A 408 -9.06 23.14 -0.52
C GLY A 408 -8.91 22.46 -1.86
N GLY A 409 -7.77 21.79 -2.08
CA GLY A 409 -7.54 20.99 -3.29
C GLY A 409 -7.95 19.52 -3.12
N THR A 410 -7.53 18.73 -4.10
CA THR A 410 -7.64 17.28 -4.20
C THR A 410 -6.56 16.76 -5.18
N HIS A 411 -6.59 15.46 -5.44
CA HIS A 411 -5.62 14.73 -6.25
C HIS A 411 -6.29 13.54 -6.97
N GLY A 412 -5.55 12.82 -7.82
CA GLY A 412 -6.03 11.63 -8.52
C GLY A 412 -5.87 11.66 -10.04
N ALA A 413 -5.89 12.84 -10.66
CA ALA A 413 -5.78 12.99 -12.11
C ALA A 413 -4.42 12.52 -12.67
N LEU A 414 -4.40 12.28 -13.97
CA LEU A 414 -3.19 11.98 -14.75
C LEU A 414 -2.27 13.21 -14.88
N SER A 415 -2.81 14.41 -14.66
CA SER A 415 -2.10 15.68 -14.87
C SER A 415 -0.89 15.84 -13.93
N ALA A 416 0.06 16.68 -14.35
CA ALA A 416 1.26 17.01 -13.57
C ALA A 416 0.88 17.51 -12.16
N THR A 417 -0.07 18.44 -12.07
CA THR A 417 -0.52 19.02 -10.80
C THR A 417 -0.93 17.98 -9.76
N ASN A 418 -1.50 16.86 -10.19
CA ASN A 418 -2.02 15.83 -9.28
C ASN A 418 -1.05 14.66 -9.11
N SER A 419 0.06 14.60 -9.86
CA SER A 419 0.93 13.42 -9.92
C SER A 419 2.38 13.66 -9.52
N LEU A 420 2.81 14.92 -9.40
CA LEU A 420 4.18 15.26 -9.02
C LEU A 420 4.35 15.28 -7.50
N GLY A 421 4.67 14.11 -6.94
CA GLY A 421 5.23 13.99 -5.59
C GLY A 421 6.72 14.35 -5.55
N VAL A 422 7.31 14.24 -4.36
CA VAL A 422 8.68 14.66 -4.06
C VAL A 422 9.60 13.47 -3.84
N LEU A 423 10.83 13.59 -4.30
CA LEU A 423 11.93 12.73 -3.93
C LEU A 423 13.16 13.56 -3.55
N MET A 424 13.55 13.58 -2.26
CA MET A 424 14.67 14.41 -1.78
C MET A 424 15.46 13.69 -0.69
N ALA A 425 16.79 13.75 -0.77
CA ALA A 425 17.67 13.13 0.23
C ALA A 425 18.82 14.07 0.63
N ASN A 426 19.35 13.89 1.84
CA ASN A 426 20.53 14.63 2.30
C ASN A 426 21.87 13.93 1.98
N PHE A 427 21.83 12.66 1.57
CA PHE A 427 23.02 11.79 1.47
C PHE A 427 23.34 11.34 0.05
N VAL A 428 22.40 11.42 -0.90
CA VAL A 428 22.58 11.00 -2.30
C VAL A 428 21.76 11.88 -3.24
N ASP A 429 22.25 12.12 -4.46
CA ASP A 429 21.48 12.84 -5.49
C ASP A 429 20.34 11.93 -5.95
N THR A 430 19.18 12.53 -6.11
CA THR A 430 18.00 11.84 -6.63
C THR A 430 17.80 12.22 -8.09
N HIS A 431 17.04 11.42 -8.82
CA HIS A 431 16.56 11.77 -10.15
C HIS A 431 15.07 11.46 -10.25
N ASP A 432 14.40 12.12 -11.20
CA ASP A 432 12.98 11.88 -11.45
C ASP A 432 12.73 10.38 -11.62
N ASP A 433 11.64 9.88 -11.03
CA ASP A 433 11.30 8.47 -11.10
C ASP A 433 9.78 8.25 -11.10
N LEU A 434 9.38 7.02 -11.45
CA LEU A 434 8.03 6.52 -11.22
C LEU A 434 7.95 5.83 -9.85
N THR A 435 6.76 5.81 -9.27
CA THR A 435 6.45 5.02 -8.07
C THR A 435 6.92 3.56 -8.18
N ALA A 436 6.80 2.98 -9.37
CA ALA A 436 7.14 1.59 -9.65
C ALA A 436 8.63 1.26 -9.49
N SER A 437 9.52 2.24 -9.65
CA SER A 437 10.97 2.05 -9.73
C SER A 437 11.77 2.80 -8.67
N VAL A 438 11.18 3.81 -8.01
CA VAL A 438 11.90 4.69 -7.07
C VAL A 438 12.67 3.96 -5.97
N ARG A 439 12.13 2.85 -5.45
CA ARG A 439 12.82 2.06 -4.39
C ARG A 439 14.19 1.54 -4.84
N HIS A 440 14.39 1.31 -6.15
CA HIS A 440 15.68 0.84 -6.68
C HIS A 440 16.79 1.89 -6.54
N GLN A 441 16.45 3.19 -6.44
CA GLN A 441 17.43 4.23 -6.10
C GLN A 441 18.01 4.07 -4.68
N PHE A 442 17.34 3.31 -3.80
CA PHE A 442 17.69 3.20 -2.38
C PHE A 442 17.88 1.76 -1.90
N GLY A 443 18.21 0.84 -2.80
CA GLY A 443 18.44 -0.58 -2.45
C GLY A 443 17.15 -1.37 -2.22
N GLY A 444 16.09 -1.05 -2.97
CA GLY A 444 14.85 -1.85 -3.03
C GLY A 444 13.90 -1.69 -1.85
N PHE A 445 14.29 -0.98 -0.79
CA PHE A 445 13.63 -1.05 0.53
C PHE A 445 13.54 -2.50 1.05
N ASP A 446 14.57 -3.31 0.79
CA ASP A 446 14.63 -4.72 1.19
C ASP A 446 14.60 -4.91 2.72
N ASP A 447 14.86 -3.83 3.48
CA ASP A 447 14.79 -3.79 4.94
C ASP A 447 13.49 -3.18 5.48
N LEU A 448 12.48 -2.91 4.64
CA LEU A 448 11.14 -2.52 5.05
C LEU A 448 10.57 -3.60 5.97
N PRO A 449 9.95 -3.25 7.13
CA PRO A 449 9.43 -4.26 8.02
C PRO A 449 8.41 -5.16 7.29
N ASP A 450 8.61 -6.47 7.38
CA ASP A 450 7.53 -7.40 7.10
C ASP A 450 6.33 -6.99 7.93
N LYS A 451 5.13 -7.19 7.36
CA LYS A 451 3.92 -7.12 8.16
C LYS A 451 4.01 -8.19 9.23
N ALA A 452 4.47 -7.83 10.43
CA ALA A 452 4.28 -8.67 11.58
C ALA A 452 2.77 -8.84 11.70
N PRO A 453 2.20 -10.04 11.59
CA PRO A 453 0.79 -10.23 11.86
C PRO A 453 0.54 -9.82 13.31
N HIS A 454 0.07 -8.58 13.53
CA HIS A 454 -0.38 -8.10 14.84
C HIS A 454 -1.50 -9.00 15.38
N ALA A 455 -2.25 -9.60 14.46
CA ALA A 455 -3.19 -10.68 14.69
C ALA A 455 -3.01 -11.77 13.64
N SER A 456 -3.28 -13.01 14.02
CA SER A 456 -3.40 -14.09 13.03
C SER A 456 -4.51 -13.75 12.03
N SER A 457 -4.30 -14.08 10.77
CA SER A 457 -5.22 -13.74 9.68
C SER A 457 -5.39 -14.90 8.72
N LEU A 458 -6.52 -14.87 8.01
CA LEU A 458 -6.88 -15.87 7.02
C LEU A 458 -7.21 -15.14 5.72
N ARG A 459 -6.59 -15.58 4.63
CA ARG A 459 -6.80 -15.05 3.29
C ARG A 459 -7.06 -16.20 2.33
N LEU A 460 -7.76 -15.92 1.24
CA LEU A 460 -7.87 -16.84 0.12
C LEU A 460 -7.13 -16.19 -1.05
N ALA A 461 -6.22 -16.92 -1.69
CA ALA A 461 -5.47 -16.48 -2.87
C ALA A 461 -5.58 -17.52 -4.00
N THR A 462 -5.19 -17.17 -5.23
CA THR A 462 -4.86 -18.18 -6.24
C THR A 462 -3.40 -18.56 -6.11
N THR A 463 -3.01 -19.73 -6.62
CA THR A 463 -1.59 -20.11 -6.73
C THR A 463 -0.78 -19.11 -7.55
N ALA A 464 -1.35 -18.51 -8.60
CA ALA A 464 -0.70 -17.44 -9.35
C ALA A 464 -0.40 -16.22 -8.47
N MET A 465 -1.35 -15.83 -7.61
CA MET A 465 -1.15 -14.71 -6.67
C MET A 465 -0.10 -15.04 -5.61
N VAL A 466 -0.05 -16.29 -5.13
CA VAL A 466 1.00 -16.75 -4.20
C VAL A 466 2.36 -16.78 -4.89
N ARG A 467 2.45 -17.26 -6.13
CA ARG A 467 3.68 -17.32 -6.93
C ARG A 467 4.22 -15.96 -7.33
N ALA A 468 3.33 -15.03 -7.66
CA ALA A 468 3.67 -13.66 -7.99
C ALA A 468 4.03 -12.81 -6.76
N ASP A 469 4.23 -13.46 -5.59
CA ASP A 469 4.59 -12.85 -4.31
C ASP A 469 3.67 -11.69 -3.90
N ARG A 470 2.40 -11.73 -4.32
CA ARG A 470 1.42 -10.67 -4.02
C ARG A 470 0.93 -10.73 -2.57
N TRP A 471 1.55 -11.51 -1.70
CA TRP A 471 1.15 -11.63 -0.29
C TRP A 471 2.32 -11.61 0.70
N SER A 472 3.56 -11.40 0.22
CA SER A 472 4.81 -11.15 0.95
C SER A 472 5.26 -12.15 2.01
N SER A 473 4.42 -13.09 2.43
CA SER A 473 4.80 -14.10 3.42
C SER A 473 5.44 -15.35 2.81
N PHE A 474 5.43 -15.50 1.48
CA PHE A 474 6.13 -16.56 0.74
C PHE A 474 7.23 -15.97 -0.14
N SER A 475 7.89 -14.91 0.34
CA SER A 475 8.89 -14.17 -0.42
C SER A 475 10.14 -15.02 -0.72
N GLY A 476 10.75 -14.76 -1.88
CA GLY A 476 11.99 -15.40 -2.36
C GLY A 476 11.81 -16.56 -3.34
N ASP A 477 12.92 -17.21 -3.73
CA ASP A 477 13.01 -18.31 -4.70
C ASP A 477 12.31 -19.63 -4.27
N ALA A 478 11.60 -19.62 -3.15
CA ALA A 478 11.09 -20.83 -2.51
C ALA A 478 9.57 -20.77 -2.28
N VAL A 479 8.78 -20.43 -3.31
CA VAL A 479 7.41 -20.95 -3.36
C VAL A 479 7.54 -22.47 -3.28
N PRO A 480 7.04 -23.13 -2.23
CA PRO A 480 7.34 -24.54 -2.04
C PRO A 480 6.85 -25.34 -3.25
N ALA A 481 7.61 -26.35 -3.68
CA ALA A 481 7.34 -27.11 -4.90
C ALA A 481 5.87 -27.60 -4.98
N ALA A 482 5.26 -27.88 -3.83
CA ALA A 482 3.87 -28.26 -3.70
C ALA A 482 2.88 -27.21 -4.23
N LEU A 483 3.16 -25.90 -4.09
CA LEU A 483 2.36 -24.82 -4.65
C LEU A 483 2.75 -24.51 -6.10
N SER A 484 4.04 -24.64 -6.45
CA SER A 484 4.54 -24.38 -7.80
C SER A 484 3.96 -25.34 -8.84
N ALA A 485 3.64 -26.58 -8.46
CA ALA A 485 3.05 -27.57 -9.36
C ALA A 485 1.53 -27.38 -9.62
N LEU A 486 0.86 -26.47 -8.91
CA LEU A 486 -0.58 -26.29 -9.02
C LEU A 486 -0.97 -25.34 -10.18
N PRO A 487 -2.14 -25.54 -10.83
CA PRO A 487 -2.65 -24.62 -11.84
C PRO A 487 -2.81 -23.20 -11.28
N ASP A 488 -2.54 -22.16 -12.08
CA ASP A 488 -2.59 -20.73 -11.71
C ASP A 488 -3.91 -20.30 -11.03
N THR A 489 -5.00 -21.00 -11.31
CA THR A 489 -6.35 -20.71 -10.82
C THR A 489 -6.74 -21.47 -9.57
N GLU A 490 -5.91 -22.41 -9.09
CA GLU A 490 -6.22 -23.21 -7.90
C GLU A 490 -6.36 -22.29 -6.68
N PRO A 491 -7.49 -22.32 -5.96
CA PRO A 491 -7.66 -21.52 -4.76
C PRO A 491 -6.84 -22.10 -3.60
N VAL A 492 -6.16 -21.24 -2.86
CA VAL A 492 -5.30 -21.56 -1.73
C VAL A 492 -5.74 -20.75 -0.52
N LEU A 493 -5.99 -21.42 0.59
CA LEU A 493 -6.22 -20.78 1.88
C LEU A 493 -4.86 -20.50 2.53
N LEU A 494 -4.61 -19.23 2.82
CA LEU A 494 -3.40 -18.72 3.44
C LEU A 494 -3.70 -18.32 4.89
N LEU A 495 -3.04 -18.98 5.83
CA LEU A 495 -3.08 -18.67 7.25
C LEU A 495 -1.77 -18.00 7.65
N SER A 496 -1.82 -16.78 8.15
CA SER A 496 -0.66 -16.11 8.77
C SER A 496 -0.87 -16.07 10.27
N LEU A 497 0.10 -16.56 11.06
CA LEU A 497 0.01 -16.58 12.51
C LEU A 497 0.77 -15.43 13.15
N SER A 498 0.15 -14.75 14.12
CA SER A 498 0.86 -13.81 14.99
C SER A 498 2.00 -14.51 15.74
N ASP A 499 3.05 -13.79 16.11
CA ASP A 499 4.14 -14.39 16.89
C ASP A 499 3.64 -14.95 18.24
N ALA A 500 2.60 -14.35 18.83
CA ALA A 500 1.96 -14.87 20.03
C ALA A 500 1.24 -16.19 19.77
N ASP A 501 0.43 -16.27 18.71
CA ASP A 501 -0.31 -17.49 18.35
C ASP A 501 0.62 -18.61 17.89
N ARG A 502 1.67 -18.28 17.14
CA ARG A 502 2.70 -19.24 16.72
C ARG A 502 3.43 -19.84 17.90
N ARG A 503 3.87 -19.00 18.86
CA ARG A 503 4.51 -19.49 20.10
C ARG A 503 3.56 -20.30 20.96
N TRP A 504 2.30 -19.87 21.06
CA TRP A 504 1.28 -20.57 21.82
C TRP A 504 0.97 -21.95 21.21
N ALA A 505 0.81 -22.01 19.89
CA ALA A 505 0.50 -23.23 19.16
C ALA A 505 1.63 -24.25 19.25
N GLY A 506 2.88 -23.82 19.05
CA GLY A 506 4.03 -24.70 18.94
C GLY A 506 4.00 -25.57 17.66
N ALA A 507 5.05 -26.35 17.44
CA ALA A 507 5.22 -27.14 16.21
C ALA A 507 4.22 -28.30 16.06
N ALA A 508 3.66 -28.78 17.17
CA ALA A 508 2.74 -29.93 17.21
C ALA A 508 1.26 -29.54 17.12
N ALA A 509 0.93 -28.26 16.93
CA ALA A 509 -0.46 -27.81 16.90
C ALA A 509 -1.26 -28.46 15.77
N ARG A 510 -2.55 -28.67 16.03
CA ARG A 510 -3.55 -29.00 15.02
C ARG A 510 -4.29 -27.74 14.61
N VAL A 511 -4.66 -27.70 13.34
CA VAL A 511 -5.49 -26.68 12.72
C VAL A 511 -6.84 -27.29 12.42
N LEU A 512 -7.89 -26.82 13.09
CA LEU A 512 -9.26 -27.06 12.70
C LEU A 512 -9.70 -25.95 11.75
N VAL A 513 -10.15 -26.33 10.57
CA VAL A 513 -10.87 -25.46 9.63
C VAL A 513 -12.35 -25.76 9.76
N ASP A 514 -13.10 -24.85 10.39
CA ASP A 514 -14.56 -24.90 10.57
C ASP A 514 -15.21 -24.01 9.51
N VAL A 515 -15.96 -24.61 8.59
CA VAL A 515 -16.66 -23.93 7.51
C VAL A 515 -18.15 -23.96 7.81
N ARG A 516 -18.76 -22.78 7.91
CA ARG A 516 -20.18 -22.62 8.21
C ARG A 516 -20.88 -21.79 7.16
N LYS A 517 -22.08 -22.18 6.75
CA LYS A 517 -22.95 -21.36 5.90
C LYS A 517 -23.49 -20.19 6.73
N LYS A 518 -23.43 -18.97 6.20
CA LYS A 518 -23.94 -17.76 6.87
C LYS A 518 -25.45 -17.62 6.65
N ASP A 519 -26.22 -18.49 7.30
CA ASP A 519 -27.70 -18.57 7.21
C ASP A 519 -28.41 -18.12 8.49
N ARG A 520 -27.67 -17.79 9.55
CA ARG A 520 -28.14 -17.17 10.80
C ARG A 520 -27.20 -16.03 11.19
N GLY A 521 -27.56 -15.24 12.19
CA GLY A 521 -26.83 -14.04 12.66
C GLY A 521 -25.33 -14.25 12.96
N ALA A 522 -24.66 -13.21 13.44
CA ALA A 522 -23.19 -13.04 13.40
C ALA A 522 -22.32 -14.25 13.80
N ASP A 523 -22.81 -15.16 14.66
CA ASP A 523 -22.03 -16.28 15.20
C ASP A 523 -22.60 -17.70 14.95
N GLY A 524 -23.74 -17.82 14.26
CA GLY A 524 -24.61 -19.02 14.35
C GLY A 524 -24.87 -19.79 13.06
N GLY A 525 -23.96 -19.82 12.08
CA GLY A 525 -24.17 -20.50 10.80
C GLY A 525 -24.23 -22.03 10.86
N THR A 526 -24.95 -22.66 9.93
CA THR A 526 -24.99 -24.13 9.77
C THR A 526 -23.61 -24.69 9.40
N ALA A 527 -23.10 -25.66 10.16
CA ALA A 527 -21.82 -26.29 9.87
C ALA A 527 -21.88 -27.06 8.55
N VAL A 528 -20.93 -26.78 7.66
CA VAL A 528 -20.80 -27.41 6.34
C VAL A 528 -19.68 -28.44 6.36
N SER A 529 -18.54 -28.09 6.95
CA SER A 529 -17.41 -29.01 7.09
C SER A 529 -16.51 -28.63 8.25
N ASN A 530 -16.00 -29.63 8.97
CA ASN A 530 -14.97 -29.48 9.99
C ASN A 530 -13.81 -30.41 9.64
N SER A 531 -12.64 -29.84 9.35
CA SER A 531 -11.45 -30.62 8.97
C SER A 531 -10.28 -30.31 9.88
N TYR A 532 -9.65 -31.36 10.42
CA TYR A 532 -8.46 -31.23 11.25
C TYR A 532 -7.21 -31.62 10.46
N TRP A 533 -6.18 -30.80 10.60
CA TRP A 533 -4.89 -31.02 9.98
C TRP A 533 -3.79 -30.76 11.00
N ALA A 534 -2.71 -31.52 10.99
CA ALA A 534 -1.51 -31.08 11.70
C ALA A 534 -0.98 -29.80 11.02
N LEU A 535 -0.55 -28.81 11.79
CA LEU A 535 0.01 -27.56 11.24
C LEU A 535 1.20 -27.85 10.31
N ALA A 536 2.01 -28.87 10.65
CA ALA A 536 3.11 -29.36 9.81
C ALA A 536 2.69 -29.97 8.45
N LYS A 537 1.39 -30.23 8.22
CA LYS A 537 0.87 -30.67 6.91
C LYS A 537 0.50 -29.49 6.01
N TRP A 538 0.46 -28.28 6.54
CA TRP A 538 0.34 -27.07 5.73
C TRP A 538 1.71 -26.75 5.12
N THR A 539 1.67 -26.14 3.94
CA THR A 539 2.88 -25.66 3.28
C THR A 539 3.33 -24.38 3.99
N ALA A 540 4.42 -24.43 4.75
CA ALA A 540 4.91 -23.29 5.52
C ALA A 540 5.82 -22.37 4.68
N SER A 541 5.81 -21.08 5.00
CA SER A 541 6.82 -20.12 4.54
C SER A 541 8.18 -20.37 5.20
N ALA A 542 9.24 -19.80 4.63
CA ALA A 542 10.61 -19.95 5.15
C ALA A 542 10.77 -19.46 6.60
N ASP A 543 10.04 -18.41 6.98
CA ASP A 543 10.04 -17.86 8.35
C ASP A 543 9.08 -18.59 9.32
N GLY A 544 8.30 -19.56 8.81
CA GLY A 544 7.31 -20.32 9.54
C GLY A 544 6.13 -19.50 10.08
N ARG A 545 5.86 -18.31 9.52
CA ARG A 545 4.73 -17.45 9.93
C ARG A 545 3.50 -17.62 9.06
N ALA A 546 3.65 -18.04 7.81
CA ALA A 546 2.55 -18.28 6.90
C ALA A 546 2.44 -19.75 6.51
N PHE A 547 1.21 -20.19 6.29
CA PHE A 547 0.84 -21.56 6.02
C PHE A 547 -0.17 -21.56 4.88
N ALA A 548 0.02 -22.43 3.90
CA ALA A 548 -0.85 -22.56 2.74
C ALA A 548 -1.44 -23.97 2.64
N MET A 549 -2.72 -24.04 2.30
CA MET A 549 -3.41 -25.28 1.93
C MET A 549 -4.40 -25.04 0.80
N THR A 550 -4.44 -25.95 -0.17
CA THR A 550 -5.37 -25.91 -1.29
C THR A 550 -6.82 -25.99 -0.82
N ALA A 551 -7.70 -25.17 -1.39
CA ALA A 551 -9.12 -25.14 -1.10
C ALA A 551 -9.82 -26.49 -1.35
N SER A 552 -9.35 -27.24 -2.34
CA SER A 552 -9.81 -28.60 -2.65
C SER A 552 -9.65 -29.57 -1.46
N ARG A 553 -8.50 -29.55 -0.77
CA ARG A 553 -8.27 -30.32 0.47
C ARG A 553 -9.18 -29.92 1.62
N LEU A 554 -9.67 -28.68 1.61
CA LEU A 554 -10.55 -28.13 2.64
C LEU A 554 -12.04 -28.25 2.29
N ALA A 555 -12.37 -28.97 1.21
CA ALA A 555 -13.73 -29.08 0.65
C ALA A 555 -14.38 -27.72 0.31
N LEU A 556 -13.59 -26.64 0.20
CA LEU A 556 -14.09 -25.31 -0.15
C LEU A 556 -14.53 -25.24 -1.63
N SER A 557 -14.07 -26.17 -2.48
CA SER A 557 -14.49 -26.27 -3.87
C SER A 557 -15.88 -26.92 -4.07
N ARG A 558 -16.54 -27.36 -2.99
CA ARG A 558 -17.86 -28.02 -3.02
C ARG A 558 -18.92 -27.24 -2.25
N LEU A 559 -18.69 -25.96 -2.04
CA LEU A 559 -19.62 -25.10 -1.33
C LEU A 559 -20.85 -24.81 -2.19
N ALA A 560 -22.02 -24.71 -1.55
CA ALA A 560 -23.26 -24.42 -2.26
C ALA A 560 -23.13 -23.11 -3.07
N PRO A 561 -23.62 -23.04 -4.31
CA PRO A 561 -23.58 -21.83 -5.12
C PRO A 561 -24.28 -20.63 -4.47
N SER A 562 -23.88 -19.42 -4.90
CA SER A 562 -24.51 -18.14 -4.54
C SER A 562 -24.73 -17.96 -3.02
N SER A 563 -23.80 -18.48 -2.21
CA SER A 563 -23.92 -18.51 -0.75
C SER A 563 -22.71 -17.85 -0.10
N ALA A 564 -22.91 -17.34 1.11
CA ALA A 564 -21.82 -16.85 1.96
C ALA A 564 -21.47 -17.89 3.03
N PHE A 565 -20.19 -18.07 3.28
CA PHE A 565 -19.64 -18.99 4.26
C PHE A 565 -18.65 -18.26 5.16
N VAL A 566 -18.58 -18.67 6.41
CA VAL A 566 -17.52 -18.25 7.35
C VAL A 566 -16.58 -19.42 7.51
N VAL A 567 -15.32 -19.23 7.14
CA VAL A 567 -14.22 -20.16 7.38
C VAL A 567 -13.50 -19.67 8.62
N ARG A 568 -13.49 -20.48 9.68
CA ARG A 568 -12.78 -20.21 10.93
C ARG A 568 -11.59 -21.15 11.03
N VAL A 569 -10.46 -20.62 11.42
CA VAL A 569 -9.28 -21.41 11.77
C VAL A 569 -9.11 -21.39 13.29
N VAL A 570 -9.10 -22.59 13.86
CA VAL A 570 -8.88 -22.85 15.28
C VAL A 570 -7.58 -23.61 15.43
N LEU A 571 -6.68 -23.13 16.28
CA LEU A 571 -5.49 -23.86 16.68
C LEU A 571 -5.78 -24.64 17.95
N ASP A 572 -5.32 -25.89 18.00
CA ASP A 572 -5.45 -26.79 19.14
C ASP A 572 -4.05 -27.28 19.54
N ARG A 573 -3.67 -27.05 20.81
CA ARG A 573 -2.31 -27.30 21.30
C ARG A 573 -2.08 -28.77 21.64
N VAL A 574 -3.14 -29.52 21.98
CA VAL A 574 -3.03 -30.90 22.47
C VAL A 574 -3.33 -31.87 21.33
N ALA A 575 -2.27 -32.55 20.87
CA ALA A 575 -2.40 -33.63 19.91
C ALA A 575 -2.85 -34.91 20.62
N ASP A 576 -4.16 -35.13 20.73
CA ASP A 576 -4.68 -36.50 20.69
C ASP A 576 -5.07 -36.81 19.24
N PRO A 577 -4.25 -37.57 18.49
CA PRO A 577 -4.53 -37.89 17.09
C PRO A 577 -5.84 -38.69 16.88
N GLY A 578 -6.45 -39.24 17.94
CA GLY A 578 -7.74 -39.94 17.88
C GLY A 578 -8.98 -39.06 18.04
N VAL A 579 -8.83 -37.82 18.54
CA VAL A 579 -9.99 -36.98 18.91
C VAL A 579 -10.42 -36.09 17.74
N LYS A 580 -11.67 -36.27 17.29
CA LYS A 580 -12.33 -35.49 16.23
C LYS A 580 -13.06 -34.24 16.74
N THR A 581 -13.02 -33.98 18.04
CA THR A 581 -13.65 -32.83 18.67
C THR A 581 -12.61 -31.79 19.04
N ARG A 582 -13.09 -30.56 19.26
CA ARG A 582 -12.25 -29.42 19.65
C ARG A 582 -11.70 -29.68 21.05
N GLY A 583 -10.37 -29.66 21.21
CA GLY A 583 -9.71 -29.81 22.49
C GLY A 583 -10.04 -28.67 23.46
N ALA A 584 -9.89 -28.94 24.75
CA ALA A 584 -10.10 -27.95 25.81
C ALA A 584 -9.13 -26.76 25.72
N ASP A 585 -7.95 -26.96 25.12
CA ASP A 585 -6.93 -25.93 24.92
C ASP A 585 -6.86 -25.48 23.45
N SER A 586 -7.91 -24.82 22.99
CA SER A 586 -8.07 -24.41 21.59
C SER A 586 -8.54 -22.97 21.41
N LYS A 587 -7.95 -22.28 20.43
CA LYS A 587 -8.15 -20.85 20.17
C LYS A 587 -8.55 -20.60 18.73
N VAL A 588 -9.64 -19.86 18.51
CA VAL A 588 -9.95 -19.31 17.18
C VAL A 588 -8.90 -18.23 16.90
N VAL A 589 -8.09 -18.40 15.88
CA VAL A 589 -7.00 -17.46 15.55
C VAL A 589 -7.35 -16.57 14.36
N ALA A 590 -8.18 -17.04 13.44
CA ALA A 590 -8.57 -16.24 12.28
C ALA A 590 -9.92 -16.68 11.74
N SER A 591 -10.60 -15.78 11.04
CA SER A 591 -11.81 -16.09 10.28
C SER A 591 -11.83 -15.31 8.97
N LEU A 592 -12.47 -15.88 7.96
CA LEU A 592 -12.65 -15.31 6.63
C LEU A 592 -14.08 -15.56 6.17
N VAL A 593 -14.72 -14.54 5.63
CA VAL A 593 -15.98 -14.73 4.91
C VAL A 593 -15.67 -14.99 3.44
N VAL A 594 -16.10 -16.14 2.94
CA VAL A 594 -15.97 -16.53 1.53
C VAL A 594 -17.36 -16.59 0.91
N ARG A 595 -17.45 -16.17 -0.35
CA ARG A 595 -18.68 -16.25 -1.14
C ARG A 595 -18.44 -17.17 -2.31
N THR A 596 -19.47 -17.88 -2.73
CA THR A 596 -19.45 -18.69 -3.96
C THR A 596 -20.19 -17.97 -5.07
N ASP A 597 -19.73 -18.14 -6.31
CA ASP A 597 -20.46 -17.71 -7.50
C ASP A 597 -21.63 -18.65 -7.82
N ALA A 598 -22.30 -18.38 -8.95
CA ALA A 598 -23.43 -19.19 -9.43
C ALA A 598 -23.05 -20.65 -9.76
N HIS A 599 -21.76 -20.96 -9.89
CA HIS A 599 -21.23 -22.29 -10.16
C HIS A 599 -20.63 -22.96 -8.90
N GLY A 600 -20.70 -22.31 -7.73
CA GLY A 600 -20.13 -22.83 -6.49
C GLY A 600 -18.63 -22.58 -6.34
N ALA A 601 -18.00 -21.87 -7.27
CA ALA A 601 -16.58 -21.54 -7.16
C ALA A 601 -16.36 -20.42 -6.14
N VAL A 602 -15.35 -20.59 -5.29
CA VAL A 602 -15.07 -19.63 -4.22
C VAL A 602 -14.50 -18.35 -4.80
N ALA A 603 -15.00 -17.21 -4.32
CA ALA A 603 -14.45 -15.91 -4.62
C ALA A 603 -13.15 -15.67 -3.82
N ILE A 604 -12.02 -15.63 -4.52
CA ILE A 604 -10.68 -15.27 -4.05
C ILE A 604 -10.49 -13.77 -4.31
N TYR A 605 -10.25 -13.02 -3.24
CA TYR A 605 -10.22 -11.55 -3.21
C TYR A 605 -8.82 -10.99 -3.37
#